data_AF-A0A1S3H535-F1
#
_entry.id   AF-A0A1S3H535-F1
#
_cell.length_a   1.000
_cell.length_b   1.000
_cell.length_c   1.000
_cell.angle_alpha   90.00
_cell.angle_beta   90.00
_cell.angle_gamma   90.00
#
_symmetry.space_group_name_H-M   'P 1'
#
loop_
_entity.id
_entity.type
_entity.pdbx_description
1 polymer ?
#
loop_
_entity_poly.entity_id
_entity_poly.type
_entity_poly.pdbx_seq_one_letter_code
_entity_poly.pdbx_strand_id
1 'polypeptide(L)'
;MPFSAKQKDIHRKLLVELSEDIDDEQYLDNLKKMLSGDIGQGRLAKAKDSLNLMNTMENVGFLAVGKYDRLKEMFQHAGLNGLVTTIIDAESRIRAERPSVEVRPMEAGTYETPGPELRRKRSRLGTDASTGTELDVRHIQRVFDGLLQYTVLTGPGYTNLSRELLDSKLQHIKDVLQEPPGYSRFFLIILSHGDKDGIRTCKTDGKTWDNKIITVNEITEIFRDTPLMIDMPKVFIIQACRGEDHQKATLRPDTCPVDDTEYLNLQMENLRIQISTPIDADNLVAYATTPGHIAWRQTDRGSWFIYNLCQVIETDHRNEHFVDILTETSRLVADLTAPLESNGIKTVAKQMPIFVSTLRKKMYLIDT
;
A
#
# COMPACT_ATOMS: atom_id res chain seq x y z
N MET A 1 -3.84 0.42 16.94
CA MET A 1 -3.67 0.67 18.39
C MET A 1 -4.39 1.95 18.80
N PRO A 2 -4.92 2.07 20.03
CA PRO A 2 -5.37 3.35 20.57
C PRO A 2 -4.18 4.33 20.68
N PHE A 3 -4.40 5.62 20.38
CA PHE A 3 -3.38 6.67 20.52
C PHE A 3 -2.85 6.75 21.97
N SER A 4 -1.54 7.00 22.12
CA SER A 4 -0.91 7.15 23.43
C SER A 4 -1.48 8.35 24.20
N ALA A 5 -1.35 8.36 25.52
CA ALA A 5 -1.78 9.49 26.35
C ALA A 5 -1.14 10.82 25.90
N LYS A 6 0.13 10.77 25.47
CA LYS A 6 0.84 11.95 24.94
C LYS A 6 0.32 12.40 23.58
N GLN A 7 -0.03 11.48 22.68
CA GLN A 7 -0.64 11.84 21.39
C GLN A 7 -2.03 12.48 21.58
N LYS A 8 -2.81 11.98 22.54
CA LYS A 8 -4.08 12.59 22.94
C LYS A 8 -3.87 13.98 23.58
N ASP A 9 -2.81 14.15 24.37
CA ASP A 9 -2.44 15.45 24.95
C ASP A 9 -2.05 16.48 23.88
N ILE A 10 -1.25 16.08 22.88
CA ILE A 10 -0.91 16.96 21.74
C ILE A 10 -2.16 17.33 20.94
N HIS A 11 -3.06 16.37 20.68
CA HIS A 11 -4.33 16.65 20.04
C HIS A 11 -5.16 17.67 20.83
N ARG A 12 -5.25 17.53 22.15
CA ARG A 12 -5.98 18.49 23.00
C ARG A 12 -5.35 19.86 22.99
N LYS A 13 -4.02 19.96 23.05
CA LYS A 13 -3.29 21.23 22.94
C LYS A 13 -3.53 21.92 21.61
N LEU A 14 -3.52 21.17 20.50
CA LEU A 14 -3.85 21.72 19.19
C LEU A 14 -5.27 22.32 19.15
N LEU A 15 -6.27 21.64 19.70
CA LEU A 15 -7.64 22.17 19.69
C LEU A 15 -7.77 23.48 20.48
N VAL A 16 -7.02 23.62 21.59
CA VAL A 16 -6.97 24.86 22.37
C VAL A 16 -6.26 25.97 21.60
N GLU A 17 -5.08 25.68 21.05
CA GLU A 17 -4.30 26.65 20.26
C GLU A 17 -5.09 27.18 19.05
N LEU A 18 -5.74 26.29 18.31
CA LEU A 18 -6.63 26.69 17.22
C LEU A 18 -7.83 27.51 17.71
N SER A 19 -8.35 27.24 18.91
CA SER A 19 -9.48 27.99 19.45
C SER A 19 -9.10 29.42 19.88
N GLU A 20 -7.87 29.62 20.37
CA GLU A 20 -7.34 30.93 20.74
C GLU A 20 -7.07 31.80 19.50
N ASP A 21 -6.57 31.20 18.43
CA ASP A 21 -6.31 31.90 17.16
C ASP A 21 -7.60 32.21 16.37
N ILE A 22 -8.74 31.60 16.73
CA ILE A 22 -10.06 31.76 16.10
C ILE A 22 -11.02 32.58 16.99
N ASP A 23 -10.55 33.25 18.05
CA ASP A 23 -11.39 33.93 19.07
C ASP A 23 -12.16 35.19 18.60
N ASP A 24 -12.33 35.38 17.29
CA ASP A 24 -13.15 36.45 16.72
C ASP A 24 -14.55 35.93 16.37
N GLU A 25 -15.59 36.60 16.89
CA GLU A 25 -16.99 36.22 16.76
C GLU A 25 -17.45 36.16 15.29
N GLN A 26 -16.91 37.03 14.43
CA GLN A 26 -17.19 37.04 12.99
C GLN A 26 -16.55 35.83 12.28
N TYR A 27 -15.37 35.40 12.72
CA TYR A 27 -14.71 34.21 12.20
C TYR A 27 -15.41 32.92 12.61
N LEU A 28 -15.86 32.84 13.87
CA LEU A 28 -16.61 31.71 14.39
C LEU A 28 -17.89 31.46 13.58
N ASP A 29 -18.62 32.52 13.24
CA ASP A 29 -19.85 32.42 12.43
C ASP A 29 -19.57 32.01 10.99
N ASN A 30 -18.46 32.46 10.41
CA ASN A 30 -18.04 32.02 9.07
C ASN A 30 -17.68 30.53 9.05
N LEU A 31 -16.97 30.03 10.07
CA LEU A 31 -16.66 28.61 10.19
C LEU A 31 -17.92 27.76 10.40
N LYS A 32 -18.88 28.21 11.22
CA LYS A 32 -20.18 27.55 11.37
C LYS A 32 -20.93 27.44 10.04
N LYS A 33 -20.88 28.49 9.19
CA LYS A 33 -21.49 28.44 7.85
C LYS A 33 -20.81 27.40 6.96
N MET A 34 -19.47 27.36 6.95
CA MET A 34 -18.72 26.37 6.17
C MET A 34 -18.98 24.94 6.64
N LEU A 35 -19.13 24.71 7.94
CA LEU A 35 -19.41 23.41 8.53
C LEU A 35 -20.87 22.95 8.39
N SER A 36 -21.79 23.82 7.92
CA SER A 36 -23.22 23.51 7.87
C SER A 36 -23.59 22.35 6.93
N GLY A 37 -22.73 22.03 5.96
CA GLY A 37 -22.87 20.83 5.10
C GLY A 37 -22.42 19.52 5.76
N ASP A 38 -21.59 19.60 6.80
CA ASP A 38 -20.94 18.45 7.44
C ASP A 38 -21.43 18.18 8.87
N ILE A 39 -21.91 19.23 9.55
CA ILE A 39 -22.40 19.19 10.92
C ILE A 39 -23.79 19.81 10.95
N GLY A 40 -24.75 19.09 11.53
CA GLY A 40 -26.14 19.57 11.60
C GLY A 40 -26.25 20.93 12.30
N GLN A 41 -27.06 21.83 11.73
CA GLN A 41 -27.23 23.22 12.19
C GLN A 41 -27.59 23.34 13.69
N GLY A 42 -28.39 22.40 14.21
CA GLY A 42 -28.74 22.36 15.64
C GLY A 42 -27.57 22.03 16.58
N ARG A 43 -26.50 21.39 16.09
CA ARG A 43 -25.26 21.15 16.85
C ARG A 43 -24.33 22.36 16.75
N LEU A 44 -24.21 22.96 15.56
CA LEU A 44 -23.42 24.18 15.34
C LEU A 44 -23.96 25.39 16.13
N ALA A 45 -25.29 25.52 16.23
CA ALA A 45 -25.93 26.57 17.02
C ALA A 45 -25.66 26.46 18.54
N LYS A 46 -25.29 25.26 19.03
CA LYS A 46 -24.95 25.03 20.44
C LYS A 46 -23.49 25.35 20.77
N ALA A 47 -22.62 25.45 19.76
CA ALA A 47 -21.22 25.83 19.94
C ALA A 47 -21.12 27.35 20.17
N LYS A 48 -20.95 27.75 21.43
CA LYS A 48 -20.96 29.18 21.83
C LYS A 48 -19.62 29.89 21.60
N ASP A 49 -18.53 29.14 21.56
CA ASP A 49 -17.16 29.63 21.38
C ASP A 49 -16.37 28.67 20.48
N SER A 50 -15.17 29.10 20.08
CA SER A 50 -14.29 28.37 19.17
C SER A 50 -13.87 27.01 19.73
N LEU A 51 -13.66 26.88 21.04
CA LEU A 51 -13.30 25.60 21.67
C LEU A 51 -14.47 24.62 21.69
N ASN A 52 -15.69 25.10 21.97
CA ASN A 52 -16.92 24.31 21.90
C ASN A 52 -17.20 23.85 20.47
N LEU A 53 -16.86 24.65 19.46
CA LEU A 53 -16.93 24.24 18.07
C LEU A 53 -15.94 23.10 17.78
N MET A 54 -14.67 23.22 18.19
CA MET A 54 -13.65 22.17 18.04
C MET A 54 -14.08 20.85 18.71
N ASN A 55 -14.60 20.92 19.93
CA ASN A 55 -15.13 19.74 20.64
C ASN A 55 -16.36 19.15 19.94
N THR A 56 -17.22 19.99 19.36
CA THR A 56 -18.36 19.52 18.57
C THR A 56 -17.88 18.77 17.32
N MET A 57 -16.87 19.29 16.63
CA MET A 57 -16.26 18.66 15.46
C MET A 57 -15.61 17.32 15.80
N GLU A 58 -14.94 17.21 16.95
CA GLU A 58 -14.38 15.93 17.42
C GLU A 58 -15.49 14.92 17.73
N ASN A 59 -16.53 15.33 18.48
CA ASN A 59 -17.62 14.45 18.90
C ASN A 59 -18.44 13.87 17.73
N VAL A 60 -18.51 14.58 16.61
CA VAL A 60 -19.18 14.09 15.39
C VAL A 60 -18.25 13.33 14.46
N GLY A 61 -16.98 13.15 14.85
CA GLY A 61 -15.97 12.45 14.06
C GLY A 61 -15.41 13.26 12.88
N PHE A 62 -15.67 14.56 12.83
CA PHE A 62 -15.07 15.46 11.85
C PHE A 62 -13.57 15.67 12.13
N LEU A 63 -13.19 15.68 13.41
CA LEU A 63 -11.80 15.67 13.86
C LEU A 63 -11.51 14.41 14.68
N ALA A 64 -10.29 13.90 14.56
CA ALA A 64 -9.74 12.92 15.48
C ALA A 64 -8.22 13.12 15.58
N VAL A 65 -7.59 12.50 16.57
CA VAL A 65 -6.12 12.51 16.71
C VAL A 65 -5.48 12.07 15.38
N GLY A 66 -4.69 12.96 14.78
CA GLY A 66 -3.99 12.71 13.51
C GLY A 66 -4.88 12.70 12.26
N LYS A 67 -6.16 13.11 12.35
CA LYS A 67 -7.07 13.27 11.22
C LYS A 67 -7.56 14.71 11.13
N TYR A 68 -6.83 15.54 10.41
CA TYR A 68 -7.11 16.97 10.27
C TYR A 68 -7.23 17.45 8.82
N ASP A 69 -7.20 16.55 7.84
CA ASP A 69 -7.15 16.92 6.40
C ASP A 69 -8.32 17.81 5.99
N ARG A 70 -9.54 17.46 6.42
CA ARG A 70 -10.74 18.26 6.16
C ARG A 70 -10.68 19.66 6.81
N LEU A 71 -10.05 19.76 7.98
CA LEU A 71 -9.86 21.04 8.68
C LEU A 71 -8.81 21.90 7.98
N LYS A 72 -7.70 21.28 7.53
CA LYS A 72 -6.64 21.95 6.75
C LYS A 72 -7.19 22.48 5.42
N GLU A 73 -7.97 21.68 4.70
CA GLU A 73 -8.63 22.11 3.45
C GLU A 73 -9.54 23.32 3.70
N MET A 74 -10.37 23.26 4.76
CA MET A 74 -11.26 24.36 5.13
C MET A 74 -10.48 25.65 5.45
N PHE A 75 -9.43 25.57 6.28
CA PHE A 75 -8.59 26.72 6.62
C PHE A 75 -7.81 27.27 5.43
N GLN A 76 -7.35 26.40 4.53
CA GLN A 76 -6.69 26.81 3.30
C GLN A 76 -7.64 27.57 2.37
N HIS A 77 -8.89 27.11 2.22
CA HIS A 77 -9.93 27.83 1.48
C HIS A 77 -10.31 29.17 2.12
N ALA A 78 -10.24 29.26 3.45
CA ALA A 78 -10.45 30.50 4.19
C ALA A 78 -9.22 31.44 4.22
N GLY A 79 -8.09 31.04 3.61
CA GLY A 79 -6.84 31.82 3.60
C GLY A 79 -6.07 31.81 4.93
N LEU A 80 -6.44 30.94 5.87
CA LEU A 80 -5.86 30.82 7.22
C LEU A 80 -4.61 29.92 7.21
N ASN A 81 -3.61 30.29 6.42
CA ASN A 81 -2.39 29.50 6.24
C ASN A 81 -1.56 29.34 7.53
N GLY A 82 -1.68 30.28 8.46
CA GLY A 82 -1.06 30.19 9.79
C GLY A 82 -1.58 28.98 10.57
N LEU A 83 -2.91 28.82 10.63
CA LEU A 83 -3.56 27.69 11.30
C LEU A 83 -3.24 26.35 10.63
N VAL A 84 -3.14 26.34 9.30
CA VAL A 84 -2.72 25.13 8.56
C VAL A 84 -1.31 24.71 8.98
N THR A 85 -0.42 25.67 9.20
CA THR A 85 0.96 25.41 9.67
C THR A 85 0.95 24.86 11.09
N THR A 86 0.13 25.41 11.99
CA THR A 86 -0.05 24.92 13.36
C THR A 86 -0.53 23.45 13.37
N ILE A 87 -1.47 23.09 12.49
CA ILE A 87 -1.93 21.70 12.35
C ILE A 87 -0.79 20.79 11.86
N ILE A 88 0.00 21.22 10.87
CA ILE A 88 1.12 20.43 10.34
C ILE A 88 2.19 20.19 11.41
N ASP A 89 2.48 21.18 12.26
CA ASP A 89 3.42 21.01 13.39
C ASP A 89 2.88 20.01 14.42
N ALA A 90 1.61 20.11 14.79
CA ALA A 90 0.97 19.18 15.69
C ALA A 90 0.92 17.74 15.13
N GLU A 91 0.65 17.57 13.84
CA GLU A 91 0.77 16.26 13.15
C GLU A 91 2.19 15.71 13.24
N SER A 92 3.19 16.57 13.04
CA SER A 92 4.60 16.20 13.16
C SER A 92 4.96 15.75 14.58
N ARG A 93 4.45 16.44 15.60
CA ARG A 93 4.63 16.08 17.02
C ARG A 93 3.89 14.81 17.42
N ILE A 94 2.66 14.62 16.95
CA ILE A 94 1.90 13.35 17.14
C ILE A 94 2.65 12.18 16.48
N ARG A 95 3.27 12.42 15.32
CA ARG A 95 4.10 11.44 14.61
C ARG A 95 5.45 11.21 15.29
N ALA A 96 5.96 12.19 16.02
CA ALA A 96 7.21 12.10 16.79
C ALA A 96 7.02 11.38 18.13
N GLU A 97 5.86 11.53 18.79
CA GLU A 97 5.46 10.78 20.01
C GLU A 97 5.11 9.31 19.73
N ARG A 98 5.80 8.68 18.78
CA ARG A 98 5.77 7.22 18.65
C ARG A 98 6.07 6.63 20.02
N PRO A 99 5.32 5.62 20.50
CA PRO A 99 5.85 4.81 21.57
C PRO A 99 7.25 4.35 21.15
N SER A 100 8.21 4.43 22.06
CA SER A 100 9.43 3.65 21.96
C SER A 100 8.99 2.27 21.52
N VAL A 101 9.42 1.87 20.33
CA VAL A 101 9.27 0.49 19.86
C VAL A 101 9.81 -0.31 21.03
N GLU A 102 8.96 -1.10 21.70
CA GLU A 102 9.48 -2.28 22.37
C GLU A 102 10.18 -3.00 21.23
N VAL A 103 11.51 -2.89 21.20
CA VAL A 103 12.35 -3.66 20.33
C VAL A 103 12.00 -5.08 20.70
N ARG A 104 11.08 -5.68 19.94
CA ARG A 104 10.93 -7.12 19.98
C ARG A 104 12.32 -7.62 19.65
N PRO A 105 12.93 -8.46 20.51
CA PRO A 105 14.14 -9.14 20.12
C PRO A 105 13.90 -9.71 18.73
N MET A 106 14.78 -9.40 17.79
CA MET A 106 14.68 -9.87 16.41
C MET A 106 14.46 -11.39 16.47
N GLU A 107 13.23 -11.83 16.20
CA GLU A 107 12.85 -13.23 16.39
C GLU A 107 13.67 -14.06 15.40
N ALA A 108 14.23 -15.18 15.85
CA ALA A 108 14.83 -16.15 14.95
C ALA A 108 13.80 -16.51 13.86
N GLY A 109 14.10 -16.16 12.60
CA GLY A 109 13.16 -16.35 11.48
C GLY A 109 12.67 -15.10 10.77
N THR A 110 13.31 -13.93 10.92
CA THR A 110 13.04 -12.71 10.12
C THR A 110 14.21 -12.34 9.18
N TYR A 111 13.94 -11.69 8.06
CA TYR A 111 14.99 -11.19 7.15
C TYR A 111 15.78 -10.02 7.76
N GLU A 112 17.12 -10.06 7.62
CA GLU A 112 18.04 -9.03 8.15
C GLU A 112 18.16 -7.82 7.22
N THR A 113 18.57 -6.69 7.79
CA THR A 113 18.84 -5.46 7.07
C THR A 113 20.28 -5.00 7.25
N PRO A 114 21.03 -4.70 6.17
CA PRO A 114 22.27 -3.95 6.28
C PRO A 114 21.98 -2.56 6.87
N GLY A 115 22.90 -2.05 7.71
CA GLY A 115 22.75 -0.77 8.41
C GLY A 115 22.52 0.44 7.49
N PRO A 116 22.03 1.57 8.03
CA PRO A 116 21.49 2.65 7.22
C PRO A 116 22.56 3.45 6.47
N GLU A 117 22.63 3.29 5.15
CA GLU A 117 23.17 4.30 4.24
C GLU A 117 22.14 4.66 3.16
N LEU A 118 21.47 5.79 3.36
CA LEU A 118 20.43 6.34 2.48
C LEU A 118 21.02 6.86 1.16
N ARG A 119 21.06 6.02 0.11
CA ARG A 119 21.18 6.51 -1.27
C ARG A 119 19.83 6.98 -1.80
N ARG A 120 19.53 8.27 -1.66
CA ARG A 120 18.34 8.92 -2.22
C ARG A 120 18.60 9.36 -3.67
N LYS A 121 17.86 8.81 -4.64
CA LYS A 121 17.64 9.45 -5.95
C LYS A 121 16.16 9.81 -6.05
N ARG A 122 15.85 11.12 -6.03
CA ARG A 122 14.50 11.64 -6.22
C ARG A 122 14.25 11.87 -7.72
N SER A 123 13.13 11.40 -8.25
CA SER A 123 12.54 11.92 -9.48
C SER A 123 11.27 12.71 -9.15
N ARG A 124 11.00 13.79 -9.88
CA ARG A 124 9.82 14.65 -9.72
C ARG A 124 8.79 14.31 -10.80
N LEU A 125 7.50 14.26 -10.43
CA LEU A 125 6.39 14.07 -11.36
C LEU A 125 5.87 15.38 -11.94
N GLY A 126 5.48 15.32 -13.21
CA GLY A 126 4.52 16.23 -13.84
C GLY A 126 3.08 15.75 -13.63
N THR A 127 2.14 16.69 -13.69
CA THR A 127 0.70 16.49 -13.47
C THR A 127 -0.04 16.49 -14.81
N ASP A 128 -0.78 15.44 -15.13
CA ASP A 128 -1.85 15.44 -16.14
C ASP A 128 -2.96 14.41 -15.78
N ALA A 129 -4.13 14.59 -16.39
CA ALA A 129 -5.37 13.85 -16.13
C ALA A 129 -5.19 12.33 -16.26
N SER A 130 -5.71 11.57 -15.29
CA SER A 130 -5.12 10.27 -14.94
C SER A 130 -5.99 9.07 -15.30
N THR A 131 -5.45 8.15 -16.09
CA THR A 131 -6.04 6.82 -16.30
C THR A 131 -5.97 5.99 -15.01
N GLY A 132 -6.77 4.91 -14.92
CA GLY A 132 -6.76 4.04 -13.73
C GLY A 132 -5.38 3.44 -13.40
N THR A 133 -4.48 3.26 -14.38
CA THR A 133 -3.12 2.76 -14.11
C THR A 133 -2.20 3.85 -13.56
N GLU A 134 -2.44 5.12 -13.86
CA GLU A 134 -1.66 6.22 -13.28
C GLU A 134 -2.06 6.45 -11.81
N LEU A 135 -3.32 6.20 -11.46
CA LEU A 135 -3.75 6.17 -10.06
C LEU A 135 -3.06 5.04 -9.29
N ASP A 136 -2.94 3.84 -9.87
CA ASP A 136 -2.18 2.73 -9.29
C ASP A 136 -0.72 3.14 -9.00
N VAL A 137 -0.04 3.76 -9.98
CA VAL A 137 1.33 4.24 -9.81
C VAL A 137 1.42 5.27 -8.69
N ARG A 138 0.46 6.20 -8.57
CA ARG A 138 0.45 7.19 -7.48
C ARG A 138 0.27 6.55 -6.11
N HIS A 139 -0.61 5.57 -5.96
CA HIS A 139 -0.78 4.84 -4.70
C HIS A 139 0.50 4.11 -4.33
N ILE A 140 1.12 3.43 -5.29
CA ILE A 140 2.40 2.73 -5.10
C ILE A 140 3.49 3.72 -4.68
N GLN A 141 3.64 4.85 -5.37
CA GLN A 141 4.64 5.87 -5.00
C GLN A 141 4.40 6.43 -3.60
N ARG A 142 3.15 6.78 -3.27
CA ARG A 142 2.79 7.29 -1.95
C ARG A 142 3.14 6.32 -0.84
N VAL A 143 2.90 5.02 -1.05
CA VAL A 143 3.20 3.98 -0.06
C VAL A 143 4.69 3.63 -0.04
N PHE A 144 5.25 3.19 -1.15
CA PHE A 144 6.61 2.67 -1.19
C PHE A 144 7.66 3.77 -0.98
N ASP A 145 7.56 4.92 -1.63
CA ASP A 145 8.48 6.04 -1.40
C ASP A 145 8.05 6.86 -0.17
N GLY A 146 6.79 7.29 -0.11
CA GLY A 146 6.35 8.23 0.93
C GLY A 146 6.24 7.64 2.34
N LEU A 147 5.73 6.42 2.48
CA LEU A 147 5.51 5.79 3.79
C LEU A 147 6.65 4.85 4.18
N LEU A 148 7.03 3.95 3.26
CA LEU A 148 8.01 2.89 3.50
C LEU A 148 9.46 3.32 3.22
N GLN A 149 9.67 4.46 2.54
CA GLN A 149 10.99 5.03 2.22
C GLN A 149 11.89 4.16 1.32
N TYR A 150 11.28 3.38 0.41
CA TYR A 150 11.98 2.64 -0.63
C TYR A 150 12.47 3.57 -1.73
N THR A 151 13.59 3.20 -2.36
CA THR A 151 14.01 3.81 -3.62
C THR A 151 13.12 3.32 -4.75
N VAL A 152 12.17 4.15 -5.18
CA VAL A 152 11.17 3.80 -6.19
C VAL A 152 11.60 4.29 -7.58
N LEU A 153 11.76 3.35 -8.53
CA LEU A 153 12.05 3.64 -9.94
C LEU A 153 10.75 3.66 -10.75
N THR A 154 10.31 4.85 -11.16
CA THR A 154 9.06 5.08 -11.91
C THR A 154 9.19 6.24 -12.89
N GLY A 155 8.17 6.47 -13.73
CA GLY A 155 8.12 7.57 -14.70
C GLY A 155 8.33 7.13 -16.15
N PRO A 156 8.52 8.08 -17.09
CA PRO A 156 8.51 7.81 -18.53
C PRO A 156 9.50 6.72 -19.01
N GLY A 157 10.63 6.57 -18.31
CA GLY A 157 11.63 5.53 -18.62
C GLY A 157 11.24 4.11 -18.17
N TYR A 158 10.10 3.94 -17.50
CA TYR A 158 9.56 2.68 -16.98
C TYR A 158 8.10 2.44 -17.38
N THR A 159 7.54 3.31 -18.22
CA THR A 159 6.18 3.20 -18.75
C THR A 159 6.22 2.77 -20.21
N ASN A 160 5.23 1.99 -20.65
CA ASN A 160 5.03 1.63 -22.05
C ASN A 160 6.26 1.00 -22.71
N LEU A 161 6.81 -0.04 -22.06
CA LEU A 161 8.03 -0.70 -22.51
C LEU A 161 7.73 -1.78 -23.55
N SER A 162 8.54 -1.81 -24.62
CA SER A 162 8.64 -2.97 -25.50
C SER A 162 9.35 -4.12 -24.80
N ARG A 163 9.23 -5.34 -25.34
CA ARG A 163 9.93 -6.50 -24.80
C ARG A 163 11.44 -6.24 -24.64
N GLU A 164 12.11 -5.68 -25.64
CA GLU A 164 13.55 -5.42 -25.60
C GLU A 164 13.93 -4.39 -24.54
N LEU A 165 13.14 -3.32 -24.42
CA LEU A 165 13.38 -2.30 -23.40
C LEU A 165 13.12 -2.84 -22.01
N LEU A 166 12.09 -3.67 -21.82
CA LEU A 166 11.80 -4.34 -20.57
C LEU A 166 12.97 -5.25 -20.17
N ASP A 167 13.43 -6.11 -21.08
CA ASP A 167 14.56 -7.02 -20.83
C ASP A 167 15.82 -6.22 -20.44
N SER A 168 16.12 -5.14 -21.16
CA SER A 168 17.25 -4.25 -20.85
C SER A 168 17.12 -3.59 -19.47
N LYS A 169 15.90 -3.17 -19.08
CA LYS A 169 15.63 -2.58 -17.76
C LYS A 169 15.77 -3.59 -16.64
N LEU A 170 15.28 -4.82 -16.83
CA LEU A 170 15.40 -5.89 -15.84
C LEU A 170 16.86 -6.25 -15.60
N GLN A 171 17.67 -6.33 -16.66
CA GLN A 171 19.12 -6.55 -16.52
C GLN A 171 19.82 -5.39 -15.82
N HIS A 172 19.50 -4.14 -16.19
CA HIS A 172 20.07 -2.98 -15.51
C HIS A 172 19.72 -2.96 -14.01
N ILE A 173 18.49 -3.32 -13.64
CA ILE A 173 18.08 -3.43 -12.23
C ILE A 173 18.87 -4.53 -11.53
N LYS A 174 19.04 -5.70 -12.17
CA LYS A 174 19.88 -6.79 -11.64
C LYS A 174 21.31 -6.33 -11.36
N ASP A 175 21.90 -5.53 -12.24
CA ASP A 175 23.25 -5.00 -12.07
C ASP A 175 23.31 -4.02 -10.87
N VAL A 176 22.34 -3.11 -10.76
CA VAL A 176 22.26 -2.15 -9.65
C VAL A 176 22.08 -2.85 -8.30
N LEU A 177 21.30 -3.92 -8.25
CA LEU A 177 21.10 -4.72 -7.02
C LEU A 177 22.39 -5.42 -6.55
N GLN A 178 23.40 -5.51 -7.41
CA GLN A 178 24.71 -6.08 -7.10
C GLN A 178 25.76 -5.02 -6.71
N GLU A 179 25.38 -3.75 -6.56
CA GLU A 179 26.30 -2.70 -6.11
C GLU A 179 26.25 -2.51 -4.58
N PRO A 180 27.40 -2.37 -3.89
CA PRO A 180 27.45 -1.99 -2.46
C PRO A 180 26.78 -0.62 -2.18
N PRO A 181 26.18 -0.41 -0.99
CA PRO A 181 26.19 -1.26 0.20
C PRO A 181 25.22 -2.45 0.17
N GLY A 182 24.55 -2.71 -0.97
CA GLY A 182 23.54 -3.77 -1.12
C GLY A 182 22.15 -3.32 -0.69
N TYR A 183 21.14 -4.09 -1.11
CA TYR A 183 19.73 -3.88 -0.75
C TYR A 183 19.27 -5.00 0.18
N SER A 184 18.33 -4.71 1.07
CA SER A 184 17.77 -5.71 1.98
C SER A 184 16.55 -6.43 1.45
N ARG A 185 15.80 -5.80 0.53
CA ARG A 185 14.54 -6.28 -0.01
C ARG A 185 14.36 -5.69 -1.41
N PHE A 186 13.78 -6.46 -2.32
CA PHE A 186 13.49 -6.01 -3.68
C PHE A 186 12.02 -6.20 -4.00
N PHE A 187 11.42 -5.18 -4.64
CA PHE A 187 10.06 -5.24 -5.17
C PHE A 187 10.07 -4.89 -6.67
N LEU A 188 9.46 -5.75 -7.48
CA LEU A 188 9.14 -5.47 -8.87
C LEU A 188 7.62 -5.46 -9.04
N ILE A 189 7.05 -4.31 -9.38
CA ILE A 189 5.61 -4.15 -9.57
C ILE A 189 5.33 -3.91 -11.05
N ILE A 190 4.58 -4.81 -11.68
CA ILE A 190 4.24 -4.74 -13.10
C ILE A 190 2.74 -4.48 -13.23
N LEU A 191 2.41 -3.36 -13.85
CA LEU A 191 1.05 -2.99 -14.22
C LEU A 191 0.95 -3.08 -15.75
N SER A 192 0.28 -4.10 -16.27
CA SER A 192 0.12 -4.25 -17.72
C SER A 192 -1.18 -4.97 -18.08
N HIS A 193 -1.45 -5.05 -19.38
CA HIS A 193 -2.36 -6.06 -19.90
C HIS A 193 -1.66 -7.43 -19.90
N GLY A 194 -2.46 -8.47 -19.85
CA GLY A 194 -1.98 -9.84 -19.90
C GLY A 194 -3.12 -10.78 -20.29
N ASP A 195 -2.75 -12.03 -20.48
CA ASP A 195 -3.66 -13.13 -20.75
C ASP A 195 -3.09 -14.41 -20.12
N LYS A 196 -3.62 -15.56 -20.53
CA LYS A 196 -3.18 -16.88 -20.06
C LYS A 196 -1.71 -17.17 -20.42
N ASP A 197 -1.19 -16.55 -21.47
CA ASP A 197 0.13 -16.82 -22.04
C ASP A 197 1.20 -15.91 -21.40
N GLY A 198 0.81 -14.75 -20.86
CA GLY A 198 1.67 -13.94 -19.98
C GLY A 198 1.36 -12.44 -19.98
N ILE A 199 2.38 -11.65 -19.66
CA ILE A 199 2.30 -10.19 -19.59
C ILE A 199 2.60 -9.61 -20.97
N ARG A 200 1.72 -8.76 -21.49
CA ARG A 200 1.90 -8.12 -22.81
C ARG A 200 2.79 -6.89 -22.71
N THR A 201 3.59 -6.67 -23.74
CA THR A 201 4.42 -5.47 -23.94
C THR A 201 3.86 -4.62 -25.09
N CYS A 202 4.24 -3.36 -25.16
CA CYS A 202 3.79 -2.45 -26.21
C CYS A 202 4.97 -1.88 -26.99
N LYS A 203 4.73 -1.38 -28.18
CA LYS A 203 5.75 -0.62 -28.90
C LYS A 203 6.10 0.65 -28.13
N THR A 204 7.21 1.27 -28.52
CA THR A 204 7.72 2.51 -27.92
C THR A 204 6.76 3.70 -28.02
N ASP A 205 5.74 3.62 -28.89
CA ASP A 205 4.67 4.61 -28.98
C ASP A 205 3.67 4.56 -27.81
N GLY A 206 3.68 3.47 -27.01
CA GLY A 206 2.76 3.22 -25.91
C GLY A 206 1.29 3.08 -26.29
N LYS A 207 1.00 2.98 -27.59
CA LYS A 207 -0.35 2.95 -28.15
C LYS A 207 -0.63 1.66 -28.90
N THR A 208 0.41 1.00 -29.41
CA THR A 208 0.27 -0.22 -30.19
C THR A 208 0.98 -1.39 -29.50
N TRP A 209 0.37 -2.56 -29.57
CA TRP A 209 0.98 -3.79 -29.07
C TRP A 209 2.17 -4.20 -29.94
N ASP A 210 3.25 -4.67 -29.32
CA ASP A 210 4.38 -5.26 -30.06
C ASP A 210 4.15 -6.75 -30.37
N ASN A 211 3.00 -7.29 -29.94
CA ASN A 211 2.60 -8.70 -30.02
C ASN A 211 3.58 -9.66 -29.33
N LYS A 212 4.34 -9.16 -28.35
CA LYS A 212 5.24 -9.96 -27.52
C LYS A 212 4.65 -10.11 -26.12
N ILE A 213 5.07 -11.21 -25.50
CA ILE A 213 4.67 -11.61 -24.17
C ILE A 213 5.93 -11.94 -23.39
N ILE A 214 5.90 -11.68 -22.09
CA ILE A 214 6.88 -12.16 -21.13
C ILE A 214 6.16 -12.89 -19.99
N THR A 215 6.67 -14.05 -19.61
CA THR A 215 6.15 -14.80 -18.48
C THR A 215 6.77 -14.33 -17.18
N VAL A 216 6.06 -14.53 -16.07
CA VAL A 216 6.63 -14.23 -14.74
C VAL A 216 7.85 -15.10 -14.45
N ASN A 217 7.86 -16.34 -14.95
CA ASN A 217 9.02 -17.22 -14.81
C ASN A 217 10.26 -16.60 -15.46
N GLU A 218 10.19 -16.17 -16.73
CA GLU A 218 11.30 -15.48 -17.40
C GLU A 218 11.81 -14.28 -16.60
N ILE A 219 10.92 -13.49 -15.98
CA ILE A 219 11.30 -12.35 -15.15
C ILE A 219 12.02 -12.81 -13.89
N THR A 220 11.46 -13.77 -13.15
CA THR A 220 12.05 -14.27 -11.91
C THR A 220 13.42 -14.92 -12.13
N GLU A 221 13.62 -15.57 -13.29
CA GLU A 221 14.89 -16.20 -13.65
C GLU A 221 16.03 -15.21 -13.83
N ILE A 222 15.74 -13.97 -14.25
CA ILE A 222 16.77 -12.91 -14.34
C ILE A 222 17.40 -12.65 -12.98
N PHE A 223 16.60 -12.67 -11.91
CA PHE A 223 17.03 -12.39 -10.54
C PHE A 223 17.48 -13.64 -9.78
N ARG A 224 17.47 -14.82 -10.42
CA ARG A 224 18.02 -16.06 -9.88
C ARG A 224 19.56 -15.99 -9.87
N ASP A 225 20.17 -16.71 -8.94
CA ASP A 225 21.63 -16.90 -8.86
C ASP A 225 22.45 -15.61 -8.82
N THR A 226 21.99 -14.64 -8.03
CA THR A 226 22.66 -13.34 -7.86
C THR A 226 23.25 -13.26 -6.45
N PRO A 227 24.59 -13.27 -6.27
CA PRO A 227 25.23 -13.46 -4.96
C PRO A 227 24.79 -12.49 -3.87
N LEU A 228 24.62 -11.20 -4.20
CA LEU A 228 24.16 -10.16 -3.27
C LEU A 228 22.64 -10.17 -3.01
N MET A 229 21.91 -11.09 -3.65
CA MET A 229 20.48 -11.28 -3.48
C MET A 229 20.14 -12.63 -2.81
N ILE A 230 21.17 -13.37 -2.36
CA ILE A 230 21.02 -14.55 -1.48
C ILE A 230 20.51 -14.06 -0.13
N ASP A 231 19.53 -14.75 0.45
CA ASP A 231 18.85 -14.39 1.70
C ASP A 231 18.13 -13.03 1.66
N MET A 232 18.01 -12.40 0.49
CA MET A 232 17.26 -11.17 0.26
C MET A 232 15.87 -11.51 -0.29
N PRO A 233 14.75 -11.11 0.35
CA PRO A 233 13.41 -11.34 -0.19
C PRO A 233 13.17 -10.52 -1.46
N LYS A 234 12.70 -11.21 -2.50
CA LYS A 234 12.39 -10.68 -3.83
C LYS A 234 10.90 -10.83 -4.09
N VAL A 235 10.19 -9.72 -4.18
CA VAL A 235 8.74 -9.69 -4.29
C VAL A 235 8.33 -9.19 -5.67
N PHE A 236 7.50 -9.96 -6.36
CA PHE A 236 6.98 -9.65 -7.69
C PHE A 236 5.47 -9.46 -7.60
N ILE A 237 4.98 -8.25 -7.83
CA ILE A 237 3.55 -7.91 -7.77
C ILE A 237 3.06 -7.69 -9.20
N ILE A 238 2.14 -8.54 -9.65
CA ILE A 238 1.70 -8.61 -11.05
C ILE A 238 0.22 -8.24 -11.14
N GLN A 239 -0.03 -6.99 -11.54
CA GLN A 239 -1.34 -6.51 -11.94
C GLN A 239 -1.48 -6.66 -13.46
N ALA A 240 -1.93 -7.84 -13.88
CA ALA A 240 -2.30 -8.16 -15.24
C ALA A 240 -3.43 -9.20 -15.24
N CYS A 241 -4.27 -9.18 -16.28
CA CYS A 241 -5.23 -10.27 -16.51
C CYS A 241 -4.47 -11.57 -16.78
N ARG A 242 -5.07 -12.71 -16.44
CA ARG A 242 -4.49 -14.05 -16.68
C ARG A 242 -5.39 -14.94 -17.55
N GLY A 243 -6.31 -14.30 -18.28
CA GLY A 243 -7.35 -14.90 -19.10
C GLY A 243 -8.53 -13.93 -19.26
N GLU A 244 -9.59 -14.39 -19.91
CA GLU A 244 -10.77 -13.58 -20.27
C GLU A 244 -12.01 -13.92 -19.43
N ASP A 245 -11.92 -14.91 -18.54
CA ASP A 245 -13.08 -15.38 -17.78
C ASP A 245 -13.43 -14.42 -16.62
N HIS A 246 -14.73 -14.21 -16.41
CA HIS A 246 -15.22 -13.53 -15.21
C HIS A 246 -15.34 -14.53 -14.04
N GLN A 247 -14.80 -14.19 -12.86
CA GLN A 247 -15.01 -15.03 -11.68
C GLN A 247 -16.46 -14.96 -11.22
N LYS A 248 -17.11 -16.13 -11.18
CA LYS A 248 -18.49 -16.29 -10.72
C LYS A 248 -18.55 -16.26 -9.20
N ALA A 249 -19.60 -15.65 -8.66
CA ALA A 249 -19.89 -15.73 -7.23
C ALA A 249 -20.42 -17.12 -6.85
N THR A 250 -19.96 -17.68 -5.74
CA THR A 250 -20.53 -18.86 -5.08
C THR A 250 -21.21 -18.45 -3.78
N LEU A 251 -22.28 -19.17 -3.39
CA LEU A 251 -22.95 -18.96 -2.11
C LEU A 251 -22.04 -19.48 -0.99
N ARG A 252 -21.75 -18.63 0.00
CA ARG A 252 -21.07 -19.07 1.24
C ARG A 252 -22.08 -19.84 2.09
N PRO A 253 -21.81 -21.08 2.52
CA PRO A 253 -22.56 -21.69 3.60
C PRO A 253 -22.30 -20.91 4.89
N ASP A 254 -23.37 -20.61 5.64
CA ASP A 254 -23.24 -20.10 7.00
C ASP A 254 -22.78 -21.22 7.94
N THR A 255 -21.87 -20.85 8.84
CA THR A 255 -21.38 -21.54 10.05
C THR A 255 -20.10 -22.40 9.99
N CYS A 256 -19.21 -22.11 10.95
CA CYS A 256 -18.10 -22.94 11.42
C CYS A 256 -18.59 -24.06 12.35
N PRO A 257 -17.78 -25.10 12.54
CA PRO A 257 -17.10 -25.23 13.85
C PRO A 257 -15.58 -25.52 13.75
N VAL A 258 -14.89 -25.23 14.86
CA VAL A 258 -13.48 -25.52 15.25
C VAL A 258 -13.44 -26.95 15.85
N ASP A 259 -12.44 -27.81 15.58
CA ASP A 259 -11.21 -28.19 16.34
C ASP A 259 -10.68 -29.47 15.63
N ASP A 260 -9.44 -29.98 15.67
CA ASP A 260 -8.43 -30.12 16.72
C ASP A 260 -7.02 -30.29 16.08
N THR A 261 -5.99 -30.08 16.91
CA THR A 261 -4.55 -30.24 16.67
C THR A 261 -4.07 -31.67 16.34
N GLU A 262 -2.94 -31.79 15.60
CA GLU A 262 -1.98 -32.89 15.82
C GLU A 262 -0.52 -32.41 15.59
N TYR A 263 0.33 -32.59 16.59
CA TYR A 263 1.78 -32.33 16.57
C TYR A 263 2.53 -33.57 16.08
N LEU A 264 3.49 -33.42 15.16
CA LEU A 264 4.47 -34.46 14.87
C LEU A 264 5.85 -34.06 15.42
N ASN A 265 6.29 -34.77 16.45
CA ASN A 265 7.66 -34.71 16.98
C ASN A 265 8.58 -35.57 16.11
N LEU A 266 9.71 -35.02 15.65
CA LEU A 266 10.88 -35.80 15.26
C LEU A 266 12.15 -35.15 15.84
N GLN A 267 12.79 -35.86 16.75
CA GLN A 267 14.17 -35.61 17.16
C GLN A 267 15.12 -36.22 16.12
N MET A 268 16.15 -35.47 15.69
CA MET A 268 17.37 -36.06 15.14
C MET A 268 18.59 -35.20 15.49
N GLU A 269 19.65 -35.87 15.94
CA GLU A 269 20.90 -35.33 16.43
C GLU A 269 21.85 -34.85 15.32
N ASN A 270 22.65 -33.84 15.67
CA ASN A 270 23.92 -33.35 15.10
C ASN A 270 24.44 -33.97 13.78
N LEU A 271 24.15 -33.29 12.67
CA LEU A 271 24.99 -33.29 11.46
C LEU A 271 25.35 -31.84 11.12
N ARG A 272 26.65 -31.52 11.09
CA ARG A 272 27.16 -30.24 10.57
C ARG A 272 27.01 -30.24 9.04
N ILE A 273 25.80 -29.96 8.57
CA ILE A 273 25.47 -29.74 7.17
C ILE A 273 25.82 -28.29 6.85
N GLN A 274 26.58 -28.05 5.78
CA GLN A 274 26.71 -26.70 5.22
C GLN A 274 25.30 -26.20 4.88
N ILE A 275 24.84 -25.15 5.56
CA ILE A 275 23.52 -24.57 5.36
C ILE A 275 23.51 -23.96 3.96
N SER A 276 22.99 -24.69 2.98
CA SER A 276 22.80 -24.20 1.61
C SER A 276 21.32 -23.92 1.39
N THR A 277 21.04 -22.83 0.68
CA THR A 277 19.69 -22.38 0.36
C THR A 277 19.36 -22.82 -1.08
N PRO A 278 18.16 -23.38 -1.37
CA PRO A 278 17.74 -23.63 -2.74
C PRO A 278 17.79 -22.36 -3.59
N ILE A 279 18.18 -22.50 -4.86
CA ILE A 279 18.39 -21.36 -5.78
C ILE A 279 17.12 -20.49 -6.00
N ASP A 280 15.95 -21.06 -5.73
CA ASP A 280 14.63 -20.43 -5.89
C ASP A 280 14.06 -19.85 -4.59
N ALA A 281 14.81 -19.91 -3.49
CA ALA A 281 14.34 -19.40 -2.20
C ALA A 281 14.23 -17.87 -2.16
N ASP A 282 13.45 -17.39 -1.20
CA ASP A 282 13.28 -15.97 -0.91
C ASP A 282 12.63 -15.19 -2.07
N ASN A 283 11.75 -15.86 -2.83
CA ASN A 283 10.87 -15.23 -3.82
C ASN A 283 9.42 -15.24 -3.34
N LEU A 284 8.68 -14.19 -3.65
CA LEU A 284 7.23 -14.15 -3.52
C LEU A 284 6.64 -13.53 -4.77
N VAL A 285 5.66 -14.19 -5.38
CA VAL A 285 4.92 -13.66 -6.51
C VAL A 285 3.46 -13.48 -6.12
N ALA A 286 2.95 -12.25 -6.19
CA ALA A 286 1.56 -11.91 -5.93
C ALA A 286 0.88 -11.47 -7.23
N TYR A 287 -0.18 -12.16 -7.62
CA TYR A 287 -1.01 -11.86 -8.78
C TYR A 287 -2.32 -11.23 -8.36
N ALA A 288 -2.76 -10.22 -9.11
CA ALA A 288 -4.03 -9.53 -8.86
C ALA A 288 -5.27 -10.44 -9.00
N THR A 289 -5.17 -11.51 -9.77
CA THR A 289 -6.27 -12.43 -10.05
C THR A 289 -5.76 -13.86 -10.24
N THR A 290 -6.59 -14.86 -9.95
CA THR A 290 -6.29 -16.27 -10.23
C THR A 290 -6.13 -16.52 -11.73
N PRO A 291 -5.38 -17.57 -12.14
CA PRO A 291 -5.27 -17.97 -13.55
C PRO A 291 -6.65 -18.07 -14.24
N GLY A 292 -6.71 -17.69 -15.52
CA GLY A 292 -7.94 -17.73 -16.33
C GLY A 292 -8.81 -16.47 -16.24
N HIS A 293 -8.59 -15.59 -15.26
CA HIS A 293 -9.55 -14.54 -14.93
C HIS A 293 -9.06 -13.10 -15.18
N ILE A 294 -10.03 -12.18 -15.26
CA ILE A 294 -9.80 -10.74 -15.43
C ILE A 294 -9.32 -10.09 -14.11
N ALA A 295 -8.42 -9.12 -14.22
CA ALA A 295 -8.02 -8.24 -13.13
C ALA A 295 -8.69 -6.86 -13.31
N TRP A 296 -9.59 -6.49 -12.39
CA TRP A 296 -10.43 -5.31 -12.53
C TRP A 296 -9.71 -4.02 -12.20
N ARG A 297 -9.95 -3.01 -13.05
CA ARG A 297 -9.47 -1.64 -12.88
C ARG A 297 -10.63 -0.66 -13.00
N GLN A 298 -10.76 0.21 -12.02
CA GLN A 298 -11.68 1.33 -12.05
C GLN A 298 -10.96 2.60 -12.50
N THR A 299 -11.66 3.42 -13.28
CA THR A 299 -11.10 4.65 -13.85
C THR A 299 -10.90 5.74 -12.80
N ASP A 300 -11.65 5.73 -11.69
CA ASP A 300 -11.65 6.75 -10.65
C ASP A 300 -10.80 6.41 -9.41
N ARG A 301 -10.53 5.12 -9.16
CA ARG A 301 -9.80 4.66 -7.95
C ARG A 301 -8.52 3.87 -8.23
N GLY A 302 -8.36 3.38 -9.46
CA GLY A 302 -7.32 2.42 -9.83
C GLY A 302 -7.79 0.97 -9.77
N SER A 303 -6.85 0.04 -9.77
CA SER A 303 -7.09 -1.40 -9.71
C SER A 303 -7.51 -1.84 -8.32
N TRP A 304 -8.51 -2.73 -8.23
CA TRP A 304 -9.00 -3.24 -6.95
C TRP A 304 -7.87 -3.82 -6.10
N PHE A 305 -6.98 -4.59 -6.72
CA PHE A 305 -5.86 -5.21 -6.01
C PHE A 305 -4.84 -4.17 -5.51
N ILE A 306 -4.32 -3.30 -6.38
CA ILE A 306 -3.30 -2.32 -5.99
C ILE A 306 -3.83 -1.32 -4.97
N TYR A 307 -5.06 -0.83 -5.16
CA TYR A 307 -5.69 0.08 -4.22
C TYR A 307 -5.79 -0.53 -2.82
N ASN A 308 -6.40 -1.73 -2.70
CA ASN A 308 -6.57 -2.38 -1.40
C ASN A 308 -5.22 -2.78 -0.79
N LEU A 309 -4.26 -3.23 -1.60
CA LEU A 309 -2.91 -3.54 -1.12
C LEU A 309 -2.27 -2.32 -0.46
N CYS A 310 -2.35 -1.15 -1.10
CA CYS A 310 -1.81 0.08 -0.54
C CYS A 310 -2.52 0.49 0.77
N GLN A 311 -3.85 0.34 0.86
CA GLN A 311 -4.61 0.63 2.07
C GLN A 311 -4.23 -0.28 3.25
N VAL A 312 -4.08 -1.59 3.01
CA VAL A 312 -3.65 -2.54 4.04
C VAL A 312 -2.23 -2.25 4.48
N ILE A 313 -1.30 -2.00 3.54
CA ILE A 313 0.08 -1.61 3.88
C ILE A 313 0.07 -0.35 4.76
N GLU A 314 -0.68 0.69 4.41
CA GLU A 314 -0.75 1.91 5.21
C GLU A 314 -1.15 1.66 6.66
N THR A 315 -2.07 0.74 6.87
CA THR A 315 -2.61 0.40 8.19
C THR A 315 -1.66 -0.51 8.96
N ASP A 316 -1.09 -1.52 8.29
CA ASP A 316 -0.55 -2.71 8.95
C ASP A 316 0.96 -2.94 8.74
N HIS A 317 1.64 -2.15 7.90
CA HIS A 317 3.08 -2.30 7.55
C HIS A 317 4.05 -2.43 8.73
N ARG A 318 3.64 -1.99 9.93
CA ARG A 318 4.47 -2.01 11.15
C ARG A 318 4.34 -3.29 11.97
N ASN A 319 3.20 -3.95 11.87
CA ASN A 319 2.82 -5.01 12.80
C ASN A 319 2.68 -6.35 12.09
N GLU A 320 2.37 -6.33 10.80
CA GLU A 320 2.09 -7.53 10.02
C GLU A 320 3.21 -7.85 9.04
N HIS A 321 3.40 -9.14 8.79
CA HIS A 321 4.34 -9.60 7.77
C HIS A 321 3.66 -9.48 6.40
N PHE A 322 4.47 -9.43 5.34
CA PHE A 322 3.94 -9.16 4.00
C PHE A 322 2.93 -10.22 3.51
N VAL A 323 3.06 -11.48 3.95
CA VAL A 323 2.09 -12.55 3.66
C VAL A 323 0.73 -12.27 4.31
N ASP A 324 0.71 -11.76 5.55
CA ASP A 324 -0.52 -11.42 6.26
C ASP A 324 -1.20 -10.20 5.62
N ILE A 325 -0.39 -9.20 5.22
CA ILE A 325 -0.84 -8.05 4.42
C ILE A 325 -1.49 -8.51 3.10
N LEU A 326 -0.90 -9.47 2.38
CA LEU A 326 -1.48 -10.02 1.15
C LEU A 326 -2.76 -10.82 1.41
N THR A 327 -2.85 -11.50 2.56
CA THR A 327 -4.03 -12.26 2.96
C THR A 327 -5.21 -11.31 3.23
N GLU A 328 -4.99 -10.24 4.00
CA GLU A 328 -6.02 -9.24 4.26
C GLU A 328 -6.40 -8.48 2.98
N THR A 329 -5.43 -8.17 2.12
CA THR A 329 -5.70 -7.62 0.79
C THR A 329 -6.62 -8.54 -0.02
N SER A 330 -6.37 -9.85 0.01
CA SER A 330 -7.17 -10.84 -0.70
C SER A 330 -8.60 -10.90 -0.17
N ARG A 331 -8.78 -10.81 1.16
CA ARG A 331 -10.10 -10.74 1.81
C ARG A 331 -10.88 -9.51 1.31
N LEU A 332 -10.26 -8.33 1.34
CA LEU A 332 -10.90 -7.09 0.90
C LEU A 332 -11.29 -7.15 -0.59
N VAL A 333 -10.40 -7.63 -1.45
CA VAL A 333 -10.69 -7.75 -2.90
C VAL A 333 -11.81 -8.76 -3.18
N ALA A 334 -11.83 -9.89 -2.45
CA ALA A 334 -12.86 -10.91 -2.58
C ALA A 334 -14.26 -10.42 -2.17
N ASP A 335 -14.34 -9.45 -1.26
CA ASP A 335 -15.59 -8.88 -0.78
C ASP A 335 -16.19 -7.88 -1.80
N LEU A 336 -15.37 -7.30 -2.69
CA LEU A 336 -15.85 -6.41 -3.77
C LEU A 336 -16.72 -7.13 -4.80
N THR A 337 -17.60 -6.38 -5.47
CA THR A 337 -18.48 -6.89 -6.53
C THR A 337 -18.60 -5.86 -7.66
N ALA A 338 -18.60 -6.33 -8.91
CA ALA A 338 -18.88 -5.49 -10.07
C ALA A 338 -20.16 -6.00 -10.76
N PRO A 339 -21.08 -5.12 -11.18
CA PRO A 339 -22.24 -5.55 -11.95
C PRO A 339 -21.79 -6.08 -13.31
N LEU A 340 -22.34 -7.23 -13.72
CA LEU A 340 -22.18 -7.81 -15.05
C LEU A 340 -23.56 -7.97 -15.68
N GLU A 341 -23.69 -7.58 -16.94
CA GLU A 341 -24.88 -7.85 -17.73
C GLU A 341 -24.46 -8.61 -19.00
N SER A 342 -24.98 -9.82 -19.15
CA SER A 342 -24.73 -10.66 -20.33
C SER A 342 -26.05 -11.33 -20.74
N ASN A 343 -26.43 -11.18 -22.00
CA ASN A 343 -27.67 -11.72 -22.56
C ASN A 343 -28.94 -11.38 -21.75
N GLY A 344 -29.01 -10.18 -21.16
CA GLY A 344 -30.14 -9.72 -20.35
C GLY A 344 -30.19 -10.28 -18.92
N ILE A 345 -29.21 -11.09 -18.52
CA ILE A 345 -29.09 -11.61 -17.14
C ILE A 345 -28.09 -10.73 -16.38
N LYS A 346 -28.56 -10.12 -15.29
CA LYS A 346 -27.72 -9.37 -14.35
C LYS A 346 -27.08 -10.32 -13.36
N THR A 347 -25.75 -10.34 -13.34
CA THR A 347 -24.93 -11.10 -12.37
C THR A 347 -23.91 -10.17 -11.73
N VAL A 348 -23.09 -10.70 -10.82
CA VAL A 348 -21.98 -9.97 -10.21
C VAL A 348 -20.66 -10.67 -10.49
N ALA A 349 -19.66 -9.90 -10.88
CA ALA A 349 -18.27 -10.36 -10.95
C ALA A 349 -17.61 -10.26 -9.58
N LYS A 350 -16.70 -11.20 -9.32
CA LYS A 350 -15.76 -11.18 -8.20
C LYS A 350 -14.32 -11.06 -8.71
N GLN A 351 -13.39 -10.81 -7.80
CA GLN A 351 -11.95 -10.92 -8.03
C GLN A 351 -11.30 -11.65 -6.84
N MET A 352 -10.38 -12.57 -7.09
CA MET A 352 -9.60 -13.25 -6.07
C MET A 352 -8.11 -13.16 -6.43
N PRO A 353 -7.31 -12.39 -5.68
CA PRO A 353 -5.85 -12.41 -5.80
C PRO A 353 -5.28 -13.78 -5.40
N ILE A 354 -4.06 -14.07 -5.85
CA ILE A 354 -3.32 -15.28 -5.45
C ILE A 354 -1.85 -14.94 -5.29
N PHE A 355 -1.18 -15.51 -4.30
CA PHE A 355 0.26 -15.42 -4.16
C PHE A 355 0.91 -16.79 -3.99
N VAL A 356 2.15 -16.90 -4.46
CA VAL A 356 3.01 -18.08 -4.31
C VAL A 356 4.29 -17.61 -3.63
N SER A 357 4.69 -18.31 -2.57
CA SER A 357 5.82 -17.89 -1.73
C SER A 357 6.82 -19.02 -1.55
N THR A 358 8.09 -18.71 -1.74
CA THR A 358 9.25 -19.50 -1.30
C THR A 358 10.05 -18.73 -0.24
N LEU A 359 9.45 -17.70 0.38
CA LEU A 359 10.04 -17.01 1.53
C LEU A 359 10.25 -18.01 2.66
N ARG A 360 11.43 -17.96 3.28
CA ARG A 360 11.81 -18.85 4.40
C ARG A 360 11.73 -18.15 5.76
N LYS A 361 11.55 -16.83 5.74
CA LYS A 361 11.52 -15.97 6.93
C LYS A 361 10.33 -15.01 6.83
N LYS A 362 9.88 -14.54 7.97
CA LYS A 362 8.88 -13.48 8.06
C LYS A 362 9.47 -12.19 7.47
N MET A 363 8.79 -11.64 6.47
CA MET A 363 9.21 -10.42 5.80
C MET A 363 8.36 -9.24 6.27
N TYR A 364 8.95 -8.32 7.01
CA TYR A 364 8.34 -7.02 7.29
C TYR A 364 8.70 -6.02 6.19
N LEU A 365 7.85 -4.99 6.02
CA LEU A 365 8.02 -3.97 4.99
C LEU A 365 8.96 -2.84 5.40
N ILE A 366 9.12 -2.61 6.70
CA ILE A 366 10.07 -1.65 7.26
C ILE A 366 10.95 -2.35 8.27
N ASP A 367 12.11 -1.75 8.54
CA ASP A 367 12.95 -2.16 9.66
C ASP A 367 12.36 -1.57 10.94
N THR A 368 12.15 -2.44 11.92
CA THR A 368 11.60 -2.10 13.24
C THR A 368 12.68 -1.63 14.20
#